data_AF-A0A379LH67-F1
#
_entry.id   AF-A0A379LH67-F1
#
_cell.length_a   1.000
_cell.length_b   1.000
_cell.length_c   1.000
_cell.angle_alpha   90.00
_cell.angle_beta   90.00
_cell.angle_gamma   90.00
#
_symmetry.space_group_name_H-M   'P 1'
#
loop_
_entity.id
_entity.type
_entity.pdbx_description
1 polymer ?
#
loop_
_entity_poly.entity_id
_entity_poly.type
_entity_poly.pdbx_seq_one_letter_code
_entity_poly.pdbx_strand_id
1 'polypeptide(L)'
;MLKLMLANLISLGMFLLSFGIQSSGGLYTHSYIIDNDIYSLSDLQGAGGNDFVLLIIGSGALFLLLTFINALYILKPVIKSILSLIAIIISLWFFGLMETASFINISYATILFGDNIIFSIWLSLFILLNILVFSNILISIKNKLSKSRVLN
;
A
#
# COMPACT_ATOMS: atom_id res chain seq x y z
N MET A 1 4.84 19.00 -7.83
CA MET A 1 6.05 18.23 -8.17
C MET A 1 6.67 17.62 -6.92
N LEU A 2 6.96 18.42 -5.88
CA LEU A 2 7.48 17.93 -4.58
C LEU A 2 6.70 16.74 -3.99
N LYS A 3 5.35 16.81 -3.98
CA LYS A 3 4.50 15.71 -3.48
C LYS A 3 4.74 14.38 -4.21
N LEU A 4 4.83 14.40 -5.54
CA LEU A 4 5.07 13.17 -6.31
C LEU A 4 6.50 12.63 -6.14
N MET A 5 7.47 13.51 -5.90
CA MET A 5 8.83 13.09 -5.52
C MET A 5 8.84 12.45 -4.13
N LEU A 6 8.11 13.03 -3.18
CA LEU A 6 7.94 12.47 -1.84
C LEU A 6 7.22 11.12 -1.87
N ALA A 7 6.19 10.96 -2.71
CA ALA A 7 5.54 9.67 -2.96
C ALA A 7 6.55 8.61 -3.43
N ASN A 8 7.49 8.99 -4.30
CA ASN A 8 8.52 8.09 -4.80
C ASN A 8 9.57 7.69 -3.74
N LEU A 9 9.89 8.61 -2.83
CA LEU A 9 10.77 8.32 -1.70
C LEU A 9 10.08 7.39 -0.68
N ILE A 10 8.78 7.59 -0.44
CA ILE A 10 7.99 6.69 0.42
C ILE A 10 7.94 5.29 -0.19
N SER A 11 7.67 5.16 -1.50
CA SER A 11 7.66 3.84 -2.16
C SER A 11 9.03 3.17 -2.19
N LEU A 12 10.12 3.94 -2.31
CA LEU A 12 11.47 3.41 -2.11
C LEU A 12 11.67 2.89 -0.68
N GLY A 13 11.26 3.66 0.32
CA GLY A 13 11.31 3.25 1.73
C GLY A 13 10.53 1.95 1.98
N MET A 14 9.33 1.84 1.41
CA MET A 14 8.55 0.60 1.44
C MET A 14 9.30 -0.58 0.80
N PHE A 15 9.91 -0.38 -0.37
CA PHE A 15 10.69 -1.42 -1.04
C PHE A 15 11.89 -1.86 -0.18
N LEU A 16 12.63 -0.94 0.43
CA LEU A 16 13.75 -1.30 1.30
C LEU A 16 13.28 -2.03 2.56
N LEU A 17 12.19 -1.58 3.18
CA LEU A 17 11.61 -2.23 4.36
C LEU A 17 11.07 -3.63 4.05
N SER A 18 10.62 -3.89 2.82
CA SER A 18 10.09 -5.20 2.42
C SER A 18 11.09 -6.34 2.63
N PHE A 19 12.40 -6.09 2.51
CA PHE A 19 13.44 -7.08 2.78
C PHE A 19 13.62 -7.40 4.28
N GLY A 20 13.20 -6.48 5.16
CA GLY A 20 13.31 -6.65 6.61
C GLY A 20 12.08 -7.34 7.23
N ILE A 21 11.00 -7.51 6.48
CA ILE A 21 9.78 -8.19 6.95
C ILE A 21 10.12 -9.67 7.10
N GLN A 22 10.04 -10.20 8.31
CA GLN A 22 10.40 -11.61 8.54
C GLN A 22 9.48 -12.53 7.73
N SER A 23 10.04 -13.52 7.01
CA SER A 23 9.26 -14.55 6.29
C SER A 23 8.52 -15.48 7.26
N SER A 24 9.08 -15.69 8.45
CA SER A 24 8.40 -16.26 9.62
C SER A 24 7.53 -15.24 10.36
N GLY A 25 7.27 -14.08 9.77
CA GLY A 25 6.45 -13.01 10.30
C GLY A 25 5.17 -12.84 9.51
N GLY A 26 4.67 -13.93 8.90
CA GLY A 26 3.24 -14.03 8.62
C GLY A 26 2.47 -13.75 9.91
N LEU A 27 1.23 -13.30 9.78
CA LEU A 27 0.28 -13.16 10.89
C LEU A 27 0.32 -14.40 11.81
N TYR A 28 1.17 -14.39 12.83
CA TYR A 28 1.14 -15.37 13.93
C TYR A 28 -0.02 -14.95 14.83
N THR A 29 -1.22 -15.12 14.31
CA THR A 29 -2.41 -15.09 15.13
C THR A 29 -2.41 -16.44 15.81
N HIS A 30 -1.79 -16.53 16.98
CA HIS A 30 -1.76 -17.75 17.79
C HIS A 30 -3.17 -18.32 18.01
N SER A 31 -4.18 -17.48 17.89
CA SER A 31 -5.57 -17.85 17.81
C SER A 31 -6.42 -16.70 17.28
N TYR A 32 -7.57 -17.01 16.69
CA TYR A 32 -8.70 -16.09 16.68
C TYR A 32 -9.87 -16.75 17.42
N ILE A 33 -10.80 -15.94 17.95
CA ILE A 33 -12.00 -16.42 18.63
C ILE A 33 -13.17 -16.37 17.64
N ILE A 34 -13.76 -17.53 17.35
CA ILE A 34 -15.08 -17.65 16.73
C ILE A 34 -15.98 -18.34 17.75
N ASP A 35 -17.19 -17.82 17.95
CA ASP A 35 -18.23 -18.45 18.79
C ASP A 35 -17.76 -18.87 20.21
N ASN A 36 -16.90 -18.06 20.85
CA ASN A 36 -16.26 -18.31 22.16
C ASN A 36 -15.23 -19.46 22.20
N ASP A 37 -14.84 -20.03 21.06
CA ASP A 37 -13.78 -21.05 20.99
C ASP A 37 -12.47 -20.47 20.45
N ILE A 38 -11.35 -20.89 21.06
CA ILE A 38 -9.99 -20.53 20.66
C ILE A 38 -9.55 -21.49 19.55
N TYR A 39 -9.55 -21.02 18.30
CA TYR A 39 -9.07 -21.80 17.17
C TYR A 39 -7.57 -21.58 16.96
N SER A 40 -6.78 -22.66 17.11
CA SER A 40 -5.34 -22.68 16.78
C SER A 40 -5.15 -22.70 15.27
N LEU A 41 -4.44 -21.69 14.73
CA LEU A 41 -4.18 -21.54 13.30
C LEU A 41 -3.01 -22.40 12.80
N SER A 42 -2.71 -23.53 13.44
CA SER A 42 -1.61 -24.42 13.04
C SER A 42 -1.78 -25.00 11.63
N ASP A 43 -3.03 -25.05 11.13
CA ASP A 43 -3.37 -25.76 9.88
C ASP A 43 -3.55 -24.82 8.67
N LEU A 44 -3.40 -23.51 8.85
CA LEU A 44 -3.31 -22.51 7.77
C LEU A 44 -1.85 -22.16 7.42
N GLN A 45 -0.88 -22.95 7.89
CA GLN A 45 0.51 -22.88 7.45
C GLN A 45 0.64 -23.32 5.99
N GLY A 46 0.38 -22.39 5.06
CA GLY A 46 0.47 -22.66 3.62
C GLY A 46 1.06 -21.55 2.75
N ALA A 47 1.43 -20.38 3.31
CA ALA A 47 1.88 -19.24 2.49
C ALA A 47 3.11 -18.46 3.01
N GLY A 48 3.80 -18.95 4.05
CA GLY A 48 4.90 -18.23 4.73
C GLY A 48 6.15 -17.91 3.89
N GLY A 49 6.25 -18.41 2.65
CA GLY A 49 7.32 -18.04 1.71
C GLY A 49 6.85 -17.14 0.56
N ASN A 50 5.64 -17.37 0.04
CA ASN A 50 5.19 -16.72 -1.19
C ASN A 50 4.68 -15.29 -0.93
N ASP A 51 4.04 -15.05 0.21
CA ASP A 51 3.50 -13.73 0.57
C ASP A 51 4.63 -12.71 0.80
N PHE A 52 5.75 -13.16 1.37
CA PHE A 52 6.96 -12.34 1.55
C PHE A 52 7.57 -11.95 0.20
N VAL A 53 7.69 -12.90 -0.73
CA VAL A 53 8.21 -12.64 -2.09
C VAL A 53 7.27 -11.70 -2.86
N LEU A 54 5.95 -11.88 -2.73
CA LEU A 54 4.95 -10.99 -3.31
C LEU A 54 5.06 -9.56 -2.77
N LEU A 55 5.35 -9.39 -1.48
CA LEU A 55 5.51 -8.07 -0.87
C LEU A 55 6.76 -7.34 -1.39
N ILE A 56 7.88 -8.05 -1.54
CA ILE A 56 9.10 -7.50 -2.15
C ILE A 56 8.87 -7.12 -3.61
N ILE A 57 8.34 -8.05 -4.41
CA ILE A 57 8.11 -7.83 -5.84
C ILE A 57 7.09 -6.71 -6.05
N GLY A 58 5.98 -6.71 -5.31
CA GLY A 58 4.94 -5.69 -5.39
C GLY A 58 5.46 -4.31 -4.97
N SER A 59 6.26 -4.23 -3.89
CA SER A 59 6.87 -2.96 -3.45
C SER A 59 7.87 -2.43 -4.48
N GLY A 60 8.69 -3.32 -5.05
CA GLY A 60 9.64 -2.98 -6.11
C GLY A 60 8.95 -2.52 -7.39
N ALA A 61 7.91 -3.22 -7.82
CA ALA A 61 7.10 -2.85 -8.98
C ALA A 61 6.42 -1.49 -8.79
N LEU A 62 5.85 -1.23 -7.61
CA LEU A 62 5.25 0.06 -7.28
C LEU A 62 6.28 1.20 -7.31
N PHE A 63 7.46 0.99 -6.72
CA PHE A 63 8.54 1.97 -6.76
C PHE A 63 9.00 2.30 -8.18
N LEU A 64 9.25 1.26 -9.00
CA LEU A 64 9.67 1.43 -10.39
C LEU A 64 8.60 2.16 -11.21
N LEU A 65 7.33 1.81 -11.03
CA LEU A 65 6.22 2.42 -11.75
C LEU A 65 6.06 3.90 -11.39
N LEU A 66 6.11 4.26 -10.11
CA LEU A 66 6.06 5.65 -9.67
C LEU A 66 7.28 6.45 -10.17
N THR A 67 8.46 5.83 -10.19
CA THR A 67 9.69 6.44 -10.75
C THR A 67 9.52 6.72 -12.24
N PHE A 68 9.00 5.75 -12.99
CA PHE A 68 8.71 5.90 -14.41
C PHE A 68 7.69 7.02 -14.68
N ILE A 69 6.57 7.04 -13.96
CA ILE A 69 5.54 8.10 -14.09
C ILE A 69 6.15 9.49 -13.81
N ASN A 70 7.01 9.59 -12.81
CA ASN A 70 7.70 10.84 -12.49
C ASN A 70 8.67 11.28 -13.59
N ALA A 71 9.40 10.34 -14.19
CA ALA A 71 10.39 10.59 -15.25
C ALA A 71 9.76 11.08 -16.57
N LEU A 72 8.48 10.80 -16.83
CA LEU A 72 7.78 11.24 -18.05
C LEU A 72 7.60 12.76 -18.10
N TYR A 73 8.59 13.50 -18.59
CA TYR A 73 8.61 14.97 -18.62
C TYR A 73 7.47 15.60 -19.43
N ILE A 74 6.95 14.88 -20.43
CA ILE A 74 5.89 15.35 -21.34
C ILE A 74 4.53 15.46 -20.63
N LEU A 75 4.33 14.70 -19.54
CA LEU A 75 3.03 14.62 -18.87
C LEU A 75 2.79 15.82 -17.93
N LYS A 76 1.59 16.39 -18.04
CA LYS A 76 1.11 17.41 -17.09
C LYS A 76 1.08 16.82 -15.67
N PRO A 77 1.35 17.64 -14.62
CA PRO A 77 1.38 17.16 -13.23
C PRO A 77 0.10 16.47 -12.76
N VAL A 78 -1.06 16.89 -13.26
CA VAL A 78 -2.37 16.27 -12.96
C VAL A 78 -2.42 14.84 -13.48
N ILE A 79 -1.96 14.61 -14.72
CA ILE A 79 -1.96 13.29 -15.36
C ILE A 79 -1.03 12.35 -14.59
N LYS A 80 0.17 12.82 -14.22
CA LYS A 80 1.09 12.04 -13.37
C LYS A 80 0.45 11.61 -12.05
N SER A 81 -0.35 12.49 -11.44
CA SER A 81 -1.02 12.19 -10.18
C SER A 81 -2.11 11.13 -10.35
N ILE A 82 -2.89 11.20 -11.43
CA ILE A 82 -3.91 10.19 -11.76
C ILE A 82 -3.25 8.84 -12.06
N LEU A 83 -2.19 8.81 -12.86
CA LEU A 83 -1.43 7.57 -13.12
C LEU A 83 -0.84 6.98 -11.84
N SER A 84 -0.34 7.83 -10.94
CA SER A 84 0.16 7.38 -9.63
C SER A 84 -0.95 6.76 -8.77
N LEU A 85 -2.17 7.32 -8.83
CA LEU A 85 -3.32 6.74 -8.13
C LEU A 85 -3.70 5.38 -8.73
N ILE A 86 -3.72 5.25 -10.06
CA ILE A 86 -3.99 3.97 -10.73
C ILE A 86 -2.94 2.93 -10.35
N ALA A 87 -1.66 3.30 -10.33
CA ALA A 87 -0.57 2.44 -9.88
C ALA A 87 -0.79 1.93 -8.44
N ILE A 88 -1.23 2.82 -7.54
CA ILE A 88 -1.54 2.46 -6.15
C ILE A 88 -2.76 1.53 -6.07
N ILE A 89 -3.82 1.78 -6.83
CA ILE A 89 -5.01 0.90 -6.86
C ILE A 89 -4.62 -0.51 -7.34
N ILE A 90 -3.81 -0.61 -8.40
CA ILE A 90 -3.30 -1.90 -8.88
C ILE A 90 -2.44 -2.57 -7.80
N SER A 91 -1.63 -1.81 -7.07
CA SER A 91 -0.81 -2.37 -5.98
C SER A 91 -1.65 -2.95 -4.84
N LEU A 92 -2.85 -2.42 -4.57
CA LEU A 92 -3.75 -3.01 -3.58
C LEU A 92 -4.15 -4.45 -3.96
N TRP A 93 -4.37 -4.74 -5.24
CA TRP A 93 -4.62 -6.11 -5.70
C TRP A 93 -3.41 -7.01 -5.51
N PHE A 94 -2.22 -6.52 -5.92
CA PHE A 94 -0.98 -7.29 -5.78
C PHE A 94 -0.62 -7.61 -4.32
N PHE A 95 -0.96 -6.71 -3.40
CA PHE A 95 -0.73 -6.91 -1.96
C PHE A 95 -1.86 -7.68 -1.26
N GLY A 96 -2.89 -8.13 -1.99
CA GLY A 96 -4.05 -8.80 -1.38
C GLY A 96 -4.87 -7.89 -0.45
N LEU A 97 -4.77 -6.57 -0.62
CA LEU A 97 -5.46 -5.56 0.20
C LEU A 97 -6.84 -5.18 -0.36
N MET A 98 -7.25 -5.72 -1.51
CA MET A 98 -8.60 -5.50 -2.10
C MET A 98 -9.59 -6.63 -1.85
N GLU A 99 -9.14 -7.83 -1.47
CA GLU A 99 -10.05 -8.95 -1.20
C GLU A 99 -10.45 -9.00 0.28
N THR A 100 -11.70 -8.64 0.53
CA THR A 100 -12.53 -9.34 1.52
C THR A 100 -12.87 -10.72 0.95
N ALA A 101 -11.90 -11.63 0.90
CA ALA A 101 -12.21 -13.05 0.69
C ALA A 101 -13.10 -13.53 1.83
N SER A 102 -13.83 -14.63 1.64
CA SER A 102 -14.63 -15.35 2.67
C SER A 102 -13.87 -15.70 3.98
N PHE A 103 -12.58 -15.36 4.06
CA PHE A 103 -11.76 -15.12 5.24
C PHE A 103 -12.18 -13.90 6.11
N ILE A 104 -13.43 -13.41 6.00
CA ILE A 104 -14.06 -12.45 6.93
C ILE A 104 -14.30 -13.14 8.28
N ASN A 105 -13.23 -13.56 8.92
CA ASN A 105 -13.12 -13.68 10.37
C ASN A 105 -11.70 -13.41 10.87
N ILE A 106 -10.78 -12.99 10.00
CA ILE A 106 -9.52 -12.38 10.41
C ILE A 106 -9.68 -10.88 10.23
N SER A 107 -10.09 -10.19 11.29
CA SER A 107 -10.24 -8.74 11.29
C SER A 107 -8.90 -8.05 10.96
N TYR A 108 -8.91 -6.86 10.35
CA TYR A 108 -7.69 -6.05 10.19
C TYR A 108 -6.97 -5.76 11.52
N ALA A 109 -7.64 -5.95 12.67
CA ALA A 109 -7.01 -5.87 13.98
C ALA A 109 -5.92 -6.96 14.14
N THR A 110 -6.13 -8.16 13.59
CA THR A 110 -5.16 -9.26 13.66
C THR A 110 -3.83 -8.93 12.95
N ILE A 111 -3.84 -8.05 11.94
CA ILE A 111 -2.63 -7.52 11.25
C ILE A 111 -1.81 -6.57 12.13
N LEU A 112 -2.47 -5.89 13.09
CA LEU A 112 -1.80 -5.01 14.05
C LEU A 112 -1.29 -5.76 15.30
N PHE A 113 -1.69 -7.03 15.49
CA PHE A 113 -1.29 -7.87 16.62
C PHE A 113 -0.15 -8.86 16.31
N GLY A 114 0.37 -8.88 15.08
CA GLY A 114 1.57 -9.67 14.77
C GLY A 114 2.84 -8.97 15.27
N ASP A 115 3.78 -9.73 15.84
CA ASP A 115 5.10 -9.24 16.35
C ASP A 115 6.05 -8.67 15.28
N ASN A 116 5.53 -8.29 14.10
CA ASN A 116 6.30 -7.80 12.96
C ASN A 116 6.19 -6.27 12.83
N ILE A 117 6.89 -5.55 13.72
CA ILE A 117 6.96 -4.07 13.75
C ILE A 117 7.33 -3.48 12.37
N ILE A 118 8.15 -4.19 11.59
CA ILE A 118 8.61 -3.75 10.26
C ILE A 118 7.43 -3.76 9.28
N PHE A 119 6.58 -4.78 9.32
CA PHE A 119 5.36 -4.82 8.53
C PHE A 119 4.40 -3.68 8.90
N SER A 120 4.23 -3.38 10.19
CA SER A 120 3.38 -2.25 10.64
C SER A 120 3.90 -0.90 10.13
N ILE A 121 5.22 -0.70 10.14
CA ILE A 121 5.86 0.51 9.57
C ILE A 121 5.63 0.53 8.05
N TRP A 122 5.84 -0.58 7.35
CA TRP A 122 5.61 -0.70 5.91
C TRP A 122 4.16 -0.35 5.53
N LEU A 123 3.18 -0.89 6.26
CA LEU A 123 1.75 -0.61 6.05
C LEU A 123 1.41 0.86 6.33
N SER A 124 2.00 1.44 7.37
CA SER A 124 1.82 2.86 7.70
C SER A 124 2.36 3.77 6.60
N LEU A 125 3.51 3.43 6.01
CA LEU A 125 4.05 4.14 4.85
C LEU A 125 3.16 3.98 3.62
N PHE A 126 2.58 2.80 3.40
CA PHE A 126 1.63 2.58 2.32
C PHE A 126 0.37 3.43 2.47
N ILE A 127 -0.19 3.53 3.68
CA ILE A 127 -1.33 4.41 3.97
C ILE A 127 -0.95 5.88 3.73
N LEU A 128 0.24 6.29 4.20
CA LEU A 128 0.74 7.64 3.97
C LEU A 128 0.89 7.97 2.48
N LEU A 129 1.40 7.02 1.68
CA LEU A 129 1.52 7.14 0.22
C LEU A 129 0.16 7.39 -0.43
N ASN A 130 -0.86 6.62 -0.04
CA ASN A 130 -2.24 6.77 -0.51
C ASN A 130 -2.78 8.18 -0.22
N ILE A 131 -2.69 8.62 1.03
CA ILE A 131 -3.15 9.96 1.46
C ILE A 131 -2.43 11.04 0.65
N LEU A 132 -1.12 10.88 0.44
CA LEU A 132 -0.31 11.88 -0.23
C LEU A 132 -0.72 12.05 -1.70
N VAL A 133 -0.85 10.95 -2.45
CA VAL A 133 -1.26 10.97 -3.86
C VAL A 133 -2.69 11.50 -4.00
N PHE A 134 -3.61 11.05 -3.14
CA PHE A 134 -4.99 11.52 -3.14
C PHE A 134 -5.09 13.03 -2.85
N SER A 135 -4.36 13.54 -1.84
CA SER A 135 -4.30 14.96 -1.52
C SER A 135 -3.78 15.81 -2.70
N ASN A 136 -2.83 15.27 -3.47
CA ASN A 136 -2.25 15.97 -4.60
C ASN A 136 -3.25 16.12 -5.76
N ILE A 137 -4.11 15.11 -5.96
CA ILE A 137 -5.21 15.16 -6.92
C ILE A 137 -6.26 16.18 -6.49
N LEU A 138 -6.71 16.14 -5.23
CA LEU A 138 -7.73 17.06 -4.71
C LEU A 138 -7.30 18.53 -4.86
N ILE A 139 -6.04 18.85 -4.49
CA ILE A 139 -5.49 20.20 -4.63
C ILE A 139 -5.41 20.61 -6.11
N SER A 140 -5.01 19.69 -6.99
CA SER A 140 -4.93 19.96 -8.43
C SER A 140 -6.29 20.29 -9.04
N ILE A 141 -7.33 19.55 -8.64
CA ILE A 141 -8.72 19.79 -9.07
C ILE A 141 -9.22 21.12 -8.52
N LYS A 142 -9.03 21.39 -7.22
CA LYS A 142 -9.41 22.66 -6.58
C LYS A 142 -8.78 23.86 -7.28
N ASN A 143 -7.48 23.78 -7.59
CA ASN A 143 -6.77 24.87 -8.28
C ASN A 143 -7.32 25.11 -9.69
N LYS A 144 -7.66 24.04 -10.43
CA LYS A 144 -8.27 24.17 -11.77
C LYS A 144 -9.65 24.83 -11.71
N LEU A 145 -10.49 24.43 -10.74
CA LEU A 145 -11.81 25.02 -10.51
C LEU A 145 -11.73 26.49 -10.11
N SER A 146 -10.77 26.86 -9.25
CA SER A 146 -10.58 28.26 -8.84
C SER A 146 -10.20 29.19 -9.99
N LYS A 147 -9.31 28.74 -10.89
CA LYS A 147 -8.91 29.52 -12.08
C LYS A 147 -10.07 29.70 -13.06
N SER A 148 -10.93 28.69 -13.19
CA SER A 148 -12.13 28.76 -14.02
C SER A 148 -13.13 29.83 -13.56
N ARG A 149 -13.22 30.08 -12.25
CA ARG A 149 -14.15 31.08 -11.68
C ARG A 149 -13.66 32.53 -11.78
N VAL A 150 -12.36 32.75 -11.97
CA VAL A 150 -11.78 34.10 -12.11
C VAL A 150 -11.87 34.61 -13.56
N LEU A 151 -12.09 33.71 -14.51
CA LEU A 151 -12.19 34.02 -15.95
C LEU A 151 -13.64 34.22 -16.43
N ASN A 152 -14.62 34.06 -15.53
CA ASN A 152 -16.04 34.36 -15.75
C ASN A 152 -16.46 35.53 -14.86
#